data_AF-A0A925PW50-F1
#
_entry.id   AF-A0A925PW50-F1
#
_cell.length_a   1.000
_cell.length_b   1.000
_cell.length_c   1.000
_cell.angle_alpha   90.00
_cell.angle_beta   90.00
_cell.angle_gamma   90.00
#
_symmetry.space_group_name_H-M   'P 1'
#
loop_
_entity.id
_entity.type
_entity.pdbx_description
1 polymer ?
#
loop_
_entity_poly.entity_id
_entity_poly.type
_entity_poly.pdbx_seq_one_letter_code
_entity_poly.pdbx_strand_id
1 'polypeptide(L)'
;TQLEKRADESDRYVNAWLKCVYLRDRIGQTFEGLITTVVEFGAFVQLTAIGTDGLLHIDSLRDDEYLMEAGGRAWVGRASKRRLALGSKVHVIVTSVNPIEGLVDLTLVEVEEGKGPKMQRSPQKPTQRPAHRPAQKSRHPSQRRKRR
;
A
#
# COMPACT_ATOMS: atom_id res chain seq x y z
N THR A 1 23.96 -13.20 -27.03
CA THR A 1 25.46 -13.23 -26.99
C THR A 1 25.98 -12.22 -25.97
N GLN A 2 27.26 -12.26 -25.56
CA GLN A 2 27.79 -11.31 -24.55
C GLN A 2 27.88 -9.85 -25.07
N LEU A 3 27.96 -9.67 -26.39
CA LEU A 3 27.92 -8.36 -27.05
C LEU A 3 26.53 -7.71 -26.99
N GLU A 4 25.47 -8.51 -27.14
CA GLU A 4 24.07 -8.08 -27.04
C GLU A 4 23.74 -7.55 -25.65
N LYS A 5 24.16 -8.26 -24.59
CA LYS A 5 23.97 -7.82 -23.20
C LYS A 5 24.67 -6.50 -22.88
N ARG A 6 25.87 -6.27 -23.44
CA ARG A 6 26.62 -5.02 -23.24
C ARG A 6 25.99 -3.81 -23.94
N ALA A 7 25.34 -4.04 -25.08
CA ALA A 7 24.62 -2.98 -25.78
C ALA A 7 23.39 -2.53 -24.96
N ASP A 8 22.57 -3.48 -24.50
CA ASP A 8 21.38 -3.18 -23.69
C ASP A 8 21.71 -2.45 -22.38
N GLU A 9 22.82 -2.81 -21.72
CA GLU A 9 23.26 -2.15 -20.49
C GLU A 9 23.61 -0.68 -20.71
N SER A 10 24.25 -0.37 -21.84
CA SER A 10 24.63 1.00 -22.21
C SER A 10 23.40 1.85 -22.50
N ASP A 11 22.45 1.29 -23.26
CA ASP A 11 21.22 2.00 -23.63
C ASP A 11 20.36 2.31 -22.40
N ARG A 12 20.27 1.37 -21.44
CA ARG A 12 19.56 1.61 -20.18
C ARG A 12 20.23 2.70 -19.34
N TYR A 13 21.56 2.70 -19.28
CA TYR A 13 22.30 3.72 -18.55
C TYR A 13 22.07 5.12 -19.15
N VAL A 14 22.19 5.26 -20.47
CA VAL A 14 21.94 6.52 -21.17
C VAL A 14 20.50 7.00 -20.95
N ASN A 15 19.52 6.09 -21.01
CA ASN A 15 18.12 6.41 -20.74
C ASN A 15 17.89 6.89 -19.30
N ALA A 16 18.49 6.22 -18.30
CA ALA A 16 18.39 6.65 -16.91
C ALA A 16 19.00 8.04 -16.70
N TRP A 17 20.18 8.27 -17.29
CA TRP A 17 20.86 9.56 -17.24
C TRP A 17 20.03 10.68 -17.87
N LEU A 18 19.48 10.47 -19.07
CA LEU A 18 18.61 11.44 -19.76
C LEU A 18 17.37 11.80 -18.92
N LYS A 19 16.75 10.83 -18.26
CA LYS A 19 15.61 11.08 -17.36
C LYS A 19 16.00 11.92 -16.14
N CYS A 20 17.17 11.67 -15.56
CA CYS A 20 17.68 12.50 -14.46
C CYS A 20 17.99 13.93 -14.91
N VAL A 21 18.56 14.11 -16.10
CA VAL A 21 18.77 15.45 -16.68
C VAL A 21 17.45 16.18 -16.87
N TYR A 22 16.42 15.50 -17.37
CA TYR A 22 15.07 16.05 -17.51
C TYR A 22 14.45 16.47 -16.16
N LEU A 23 14.67 15.69 -15.11
CA LEU A 23 14.22 16.00 -13.75
C LEU A 23 14.92 17.22 -13.15
N ARG A 24 16.21 17.41 -13.45
CA ARG A 24 17.01 18.52 -12.94
C ARG A 24 16.41 19.88 -13.32
N ASP A 25 15.86 20.00 -14.53
CA ASP A 25 15.23 21.24 -14.99
C ASP A 25 13.83 21.46 -14.39
N ARG A 26 13.32 20.49 -13.60
CA ARG A 26 12.00 20.49 -12.95
C ARG A 26 12.07 20.35 -11.43
N ILE A 27 13.21 20.67 -10.84
CA ILE A 27 13.36 20.75 -9.38
C ILE A 27 12.31 21.73 -8.82
N GLY A 28 11.67 21.35 -7.71
CA GLY A 28 10.59 22.10 -7.07
C GLY A 28 9.19 21.79 -7.58
N GLN A 29 9.03 21.02 -8.67
CA GLN A 29 7.71 20.59 -9.14
C GLN A 29 7.22 19.35 -8.37
N THR A 30 5.91 19.23 -8.23
CA THR A 30 5.24 18.06 -7.65
C THR A 30 5.00 16.99 -8.69
N PHE A 31 5.28 15.73 -8.35
CA PHE A 31 5.08 14.56 -9.18
C PHE A 31 4.32 13.48 -8.42
N GLU A 32 3.49 12.70 -9.13
CA GLU A 32 2.91 11.47 -8.59
C GLU A 32 3.97 10.36 -8.64
N GLY A 33 4.07 9.60 -7.55
CA GLY A 33 4.98 8.49 -7.41
C GLY A 33 4.36 7.30 -6.69
N LEU A 34 4.98 6.15 -6.88
CA LEU A 34 4.62 4.90 -6.22
C LEU A 34 5.76 4.44 -5.33
N ILE A 35 5.49 4.13 -4.07
CA ILE A 35 6.50 3.55 -3.18
C ILE A 35 6.84 2.14 -3.66
N THR A 36 8.06 1.93 -4.13
CA THR A 36 8.54 0.62 -4.60
C THR A 36 9.20 -0.17 -3.50
N THR A 37 9.94 0.51 -2.62
CA THR A 37 10.69 -0.12 -1.53
C THR A 37 10.65 0.76 -0.29
N VAL A 38 10.52 0.16 0.88
CA VAL A 38 10.61 0.84 2.18
C VAL A 38 11.84 0.31 2.90
N VAL A 39 12.69 1.20 3.43
CA VAL A 39 13.88 0.88 4.21
C VAL A 39 13.85 1.64 5.54
N GLU A 40 14.85 1.47 6.41
CA GLU A 40 14.84 2.10 7.75
C GLU A 40 15.09 3.61 7.71
N PHE A 41 15.95 4.06 6.80
CA PHE A 41 16.31 5.47 6.67
C PHE A 41 15.48 6.22 5.61
N GLY A 42 14.70 5.51 4.80
CA GLY A 42 14.12 6.06 3.58
C GLY A 42 13.01 5.20 2.97
N ALA A 43 12.40 5.74 1.92
CA ALA A 43 11.58 4.98 0.99
C ALA A 43 11.98 5.34 -0.44
N PHE A 44 12.02 4.34 -1.32
CA PHE A 44 12.20 4.55 -2.75
C PHE A 44 10.85 4.75 -3.41
N VAL A 45 10.72 5.85 -4.13
CA VAL A 45 9.50 6.25 -4.83
C VAL A 45 9.81 6.33 -6.32
N GLN A 46 9.09 5.53 -7.10
CA GLN A 46 9.15 5.61 -8.55
C GLN A 46 8.19 6.68 -9.06
N LEU A 47 8.71 7.69 -9.75
CA LEU A 47 7.91 8.74 -10.37
C LEU A 47 7.16 8.18 -11.58
N THR A 48 5.83 8.16 -11.55
CA THR A 48 5.02 7.47 -12.57
C THR A 48 5.14 8.10 -13.95
N ALA A 49 5.29 9.42 -14.02
CA ALA A 49 5.39 10.15 -15.29
C ALA A 49 6.72 9.92 -16.03
N ILE A 50 7.81 9.67 -15.31
CA ILE A 50 9.17 9.64 -15.87
C ILE A 50 9.76 8.22 -15.81
N GLY A 51 9.30 7.40 -14.88
CA GLY A 51 9.83 6.06 -14.63
C GLY A 51 11.28 6.11 -14.15
N THR A 52 11.58 7.04 -13.25
CA THR A 52 12.84 7.15 -12.50
C THR A 52 12.53 7.03 -11.02
N ASP A 53 13.43 6.40 -10.28
CA ASP A 53 13.32 6.24 -8.84
C ASP A 53 13.99 7.42 -8.11
N GLY A 54 13.39 7.84 -7.01
CA GLY A 54 14.00 8.79 -6.09
C GLY A 54 13.89 8.32 -4.65
N LEU A 55 14.75 8.88 -3.81
CA LEU A 55 14.84 8.57 -2.39
C LEU A 55 14.07 9.62 -1.59
N LEU A 56 13.09 9.16 -0.84
CA LEU A 56 12.44 9.93 0.21
C LEU A 56 13.14 9.63 1.53
N HIS A 57 13.92 10.58 2.05
CA HIS A 57 14.62 10.41 3.32
C HIS A 57 13.66 10.61 4.50
N ILE A 58 13.83 9.85 5.60
CA ILE A 58 12.97 10.00 6.79
C ILE A 58 13.02 11.43 7.35
N ASP A 59 14.19 12.07 7.34
CA ASP A 59 14.37 13.45 7.82
C ASP A 59 13.69 14.52 6.95
N SER A 60 13.33 14.17 5.70
CA SER A 60 12.56 15.07 4.83
C SER A 60 11.09 15.14 5.24
N LEU A 61 10.59 14.15 5.99
CA LEU A 61 9.25 14.07 6.54
C LEU A 61 9.18 14.95 7.80
N ARG A 62 9.06 16.27 7.60
CA ARG A 62 8.93 17.24 8.71
C ARG A 62 7.50 17.38 9.23
N ASP A 63 6.57 16.66 8.62
CA ASP A 63 5.14 16.73 8.87
C ASP A 63 4.69 15.80 10.00
N ASP A 64 5.36 14.67 10.22
CA ASP A 64 5.07 13.75 11.34
C ASP A 64 6.29 12.90 11.74
N GLU A 65 6.22 12.29 12.92
CA GLU A 65 7.17 11.26 13.36
C GLU A 65 6.73 9.90 12.80
N TYR A 66 7.46 9.38 11.82
CA TYR A 66 7.20 8.10 11.20
C TYR A 66 7.97 6.97 11.89
N LEU A 67 7.26 5.92 12.29
CA LEU A 67 7.85 4.71 12.89
C LEU A 67 7.68 3.51 11.96
N MET A 68 8.72 2.68 11.88
CA MET A 68 8.64 1.44 11.11
C MET A 68 7.75 0.41 11.80
N GLU A 69 6.83 -0.19 11.05
CA GLU A 69 6.01 -1.30 11.54
C GLU A 69 6.90 -2.54 11.76
N ALA A 70 6.57 -3.39 12.75
CA ALA A 70 7.34 -4.58 13.12
C ALA A 70 7.61 -5.57 11.96
N GLY A 71 6.88 -5.47 10.84
CA GLY A 71 7.11 -6.25 9.62
C GLY A 71 8.04 -5.61 8.59
N GLY A 72 8.56 -4.40 8.82
CA GLY A 72 9.49 -3.70 7.92
C GLY A 72 8.91 -3.31 6.55
N ARG A 73 7.58 -3.35 6.40
CA ARG A 73 6.88 -3.17 5.12
C ARG A 73 6.21 -1.81 4.97
N ALA A 74 6.15 -1.04 6.04
CA ALA A 74 5.48 0.25 6.07
C ALA A 74 6.03 1.13 7.18
N TRP A 75 5.95 2.44 6.97
CA TRP A 75 6.06 3.44 8.01
C TRP A 75 4.69 3.97 8.39
N VAL A 76 4.48 4.19 9.69
CA VAL A 76 3.23 4.71 10.23
C VAL A 76 3.52 6.01 10.97
N GLY A 77 2.89 7.10 10.54
CA GLY A 77 2.95 8.40 11.20
C GLY A 77 2.25 8.35 12.55
N ARG A 78 2.90 8.85 13.60
CA ARG A 78 2.40 8.77 14.98
C ARG A 78 1.21 9.70 15.21
N ALA A 79 1.27 10.93 14.70
CA ALA A 79 0.20 11.92 14.88
C ALA A 79 -0.85 11.84 13.77
N SER A 80 -0.41 11.72 12.52
CA SER A 80 -1.26 11.72 11.34
C SER A 80 -1.89 10.35 11.06
N LYS A 81 -1.37 9.28 11.66
CA LYS A 81 -1.75 7.87 11.40
C LYS A 81 -1.64 7.45 9.92
N ARG A 82 -0.86 8.19 9.13
CA ARG A 82 -0.68 7.89 7.71
C ARG A 82 0.19 6.67 7.55
N ARG A 83 -0.16 5.77 6.64
CA ARG A 83 0.61 4.55 6.37
C ARG A 83 1.31 4.65 5.02
N LEU A 84 2.64 4.78 5.04
CA LEU A 84 3.51 4.72 3.88
C LEU A 84 3.94 3.26 3.66
N ALA A 85 3.16 2.51 2.88
CA ALA A 85 3.46 1.12 2.57
C ALA A 85 3.94 0.95 1.12
N LEU A 86 4.63 -0.15 0.85
CA LEU A 86 4.95 -0.57 -0.52
C LEU A 86 3.68 -0.61 -1.39
N GLY A 87 3.74 0.00 -2.57
CA GLY A 87 2.63 0.14 -3.50
C GLY A 87 1.67 1.30 -3.21
N SER A 88 1.95 2.14 -2.21
CA SER A 88 1.14 3.34 -1.96
C SER A 88 1.49 4.43 -2.97
N LYS A 89 0.47 5.18 -3.38
CA LYS A 89 0.62 6.37 -4.22
C LYS A 89 0.92 7.59 -3.34
N VAL A 90 1.87 8.40 -3.77
CA VAL A 90 2.32 9.59 -3.05
C VAL A 90 2.56 10.73 -4.02
N HIS A 91 2.34 11.94 -3.54
CA HIS A 91 2.77 13.17 -4.22
C HIS A 91 4.05 13.66 -3.57
N VAL A 92 5.09 13.83 -4.39
CA VAL A 92 6.43 14.18 -3.95
C VAL A 92 6.94 15.39 -4.72
N ILE A 93 7.75 16.22 -4.07
CA ILE A 93 8.51 17.29 -4.72
C ILE A 93 9.94 16.82 -4.89
N VAL A 94 10.52 17.13 -6.06
CA VAL A 94 11.94 16.89 -6.34
C VAL A 94 12.74 18.04 -5.74
N THR A 95 13.58 17.74 -4.76
CA THR A 95 14.38 18.75 -4.04
C THR A 95 15.78 18.89 -4.65
N SER A 96 16.38 17.78 -5.05
CA SER A 96 17.71 17.74 -5.65
C SER A 96 17.83 16.57 -6.62
N VAL A 97 18.66 16.72 -7.65
CA VAL A 97 18.94 15.68 -8.64
C VAL A 97 20.42 15.69 -8.98
N ASN A 98 21.07 14.54 -8.86
CA ASN A 98 22.42 14.30 -9.32
C ASN A 98 22.42 13.27 -10.47
N PRO A 99 22.48 13.72 -11.75
CA PRO A 99 22.47 12.80 -12.89
C PRO A 99 23.71 11.91 -13.00
N ILE A 100 24.84 12.33 -12.42
CA ILE A 100 26.11 11.57 -12.48
C ILE A 100 26.02 10.34 -11.57
N GLU A 101 25.53 10.56 -10.34
CA GLU A 101 25.35 9.49 -9.35
C GLU A 101 24.00 8.76 -9.51
N GLY A 102 23.07 9.33 -10.26
CA GLY A 102 21.70 8.82 -10.40
C GLY A 102 20.86 9.02 -9.14
N LEU A 103 21.24 9.92 -8.25
CA LEU A 103 20.53 10.21 -7.00
C LEU A 103 19.46 11.29 -7.23
N VAL A 104 18.26 11.05 -6.74
CA VAL A 104 17.14 12.00 -6.77
C VAL A 104 16.59 12.08 -5.36
N ASP A 105 16.69 13.25 -4.75
CA ASP A 105 16.14 13.51 -3.42
C ASP A 105 14.72 14.02 -3.54
N LEU A 106 13.81 13.36 -2.83
CA LEU A 106 12.40 13.66 -2.82
C LEU A 106 11.97 14.13 -1.44
N THR A 107 10.92 14.93 -1.42
CA THR A 107 10.23 15.32 -0.18
C THR A 107 8.74 15.04 -0.33
N LEU A 108 8.14 14.47 0.70
CA LEU A 108 6.72 14.12 0.69
C LEU A 108 5.87 15.39 0.79
N VAL A 109 4.83 15.47 -0.05
CA VAL A 109 3.80 16.50 0.06
C VAL A 109 2.52 15.88 0.61
N GLU A 110 2.04 14.84 -0.05
CA GLU A 110 0.77 14.20 0.29
C GLU A 110 0.83 12.70 0.03
N VAL A 111 0.12 11.94 0.85
CA VAL A 111 -0.06 10.50 0.66
C VAL A 111 -1.46 10.31 0.13
N GLU A 112 -1.58 9.82 -1.10
CA GLU A 112 -2.86 9.27 -1.54
C GLU A 112 -3.02 7.92 -0.86
N GLU A 113 -3.66 7.93 0.31
CA GLU A 113 -4.06 6.69 0.97
C GLU A 113 -5.01 5.96 0.03
N GLY A 114 -4.45 5.02 -0.73
CA GLY A 114 -5.21 4.04 -1.47
C GLY A 114 -6.15 3.40 -0.47
N LYS A 115 -7.45 3.70 -0.58
CA LYS A 115 -8.51 2.91 0.03
C LYS A 115 -8.14 1.47 -0.25
N GLY A 116 -7.62 0.76 0.76
CA GLY A 116 -7.30 -0.65 0.64
C GLY A 116 -8.51 -1.34 0.00
N PRO A 117 -8.31 -2.40 -0.81
CA PRO A 117 -9.39 -2.99 -1.57
C PRO A 117 -10.56 -3.18 -0.62
N LYS A 118 -11.64 -2.41 -0.82
CA LYS A 118 -12.88 -2.60 -0.08
C LYS A 118 -13.25 -4.02 -0.46
N MET A 119 -12.92 -4.96 0.43
CA MET A 119 -13.43 -6.32 0.35
C MET A 119 -14.93 -6.11 0.31
N GLN A 120 -15.49 -6.23 -0.90
CA GLN A 120 -16.92 -6.28 -1.10
C GLN A 120 -17.33 -7.49 -0.28
N ARG A 121 -17.77 -7.25 0.96
CA ARG A 121 -18.52 -8.23 1.71
C ARG A 121 -19.75 -8.47 0.86
N SER A 122 -19.70 -9.51 0.04
CA SER A 122 -20.87 -10.09 -0.59
C SER A 122 -21.93 -10.18 0.50
N PRO A 123 -23.15 -9.67 0.31
CA PRO A 123 -24.17 -9.75 1.33
C PRO A 123 -24.45 -11.23 1.57
N GLN A 124 -24.03 -11.74 2.73
CA GLN A 124 -24.38 -13.08 3.16
C GLN A 124 -25.91 -13.12 3.25
N LYS A 125 -26.51 -13.89 2.34
CA LYS A 125 -27.92 -14.25 2.35
C LYS A 125 -28.26 -14.75 3.77
N PRO A 126 -29.30 -14.22 4.44
CA PRO A 126 -29.62 -14.65 5.79
C PRO A 126 -30.07 -16.11 5.77
N THR A 127 -29.32 -16.96 6.48
CA THR A 127 -29.67 -18.35 6.75
C THR A 127 -31.01 -18.37 7.46
N GLN A 128 -32.05 -18.86 6.79
CA GLN A 128 -33.37 -19.06 7.38
C GLN A 128 -33.24 -20.09 8.50
N ARG A 129 -33.39 -19.63 9.75
CA ARG A 129 -33.74 -20.48 10.88
C ARG A 129 -35.23 -20.83 10.75
N PRO A 130 -35.64 -22.11 10.79
CA PRO A 130 -37.03 -22.42 11.08
C PRO A 130 -37.25 -22.26 12.59
N ALA A 131 -38.04 -21.25 12.96
CA ALA A 131 -38.58 -21.11 14.30
C ALA A 131 -39.90 -21.90 14.42
N HIS A 132 -39.88 -22.93 15.28
CA HIS A 132 -40.90 -23.34 16.25
C HIS A 132 -42.41 -23.19 15.94
N ARG A 133 -43.17 -24.29 16.09
CA ARG A 133 -44.56 -24.28 16.59
C ARG A 133 -44.87 -25.57 17.38
N PRO A 134 -45.85 -25.56 18.30
CA PRO A 134 -45.60 -25.85 19.70
C PRO A 134 -46.35 -27.09 20.22
N ALA A 135 -45.96 -27.53 21.42
CA ALA A 135 -46.68 -28.53 22.20
C ALA A 135 -48.04 -28.00 22.71
N GLN A 136 -49.09 -28.83 22.64
CA GLN A 136 -50.27 -28.69 23.49
C GLN A 136 -50.79 -30.04 23.99
N LYS A 137 -51.27 -30.00 25.24
CA LYS A 137 -51.43 -31.06 26.24
C LYS A 137 -52.70 -31.92 26.10
N SER A 138 -52.58 -33.12 26.70
CA SER A 138 -53.56 -33.83 27.54
C SER A 138 -54.68 -34.67 26.89
N ARG A 139 -54.71 -35.97 27.21
CA ARG A 139 -55.57 -36.53 28.27
C ARG A 139 -55.30 -38.03 28.50
N HIS A 140 -55.19 -38.42 29.77
CA HIS A 140 -55.29 -39.80 30.27
C HIS A 140 -56.68 -40.39 29.97
N PRO A 141 -56.82 -41.73 29.99
CA PRO A 141 -57.48 -42.29 31.16
C PRO A 141 -56.73 -43.48 31.78
N SER A 142 -56.91 -43.55 33.08
CA SER A 142 -56.35 -44.47 34.05
C SER A 142 -57.11 -45.79 34.13
N GLN A 143 -56.36 -46.83 34.53
CA GLN A 143 -56.76 -47.94 35.41
C GLN A 143 -57.46 -49.21 34.85
N ARG A 144 -56.70 -50.32 34.97
CA ARG A 144 -56.94 -51.45 35.91
C ARG A 144 -57.64 -52.73 35.40
N ARG A 145 -56.82 -53.78 35.28
CA ARG A 145 -56.99 -55.21 35.64
C ARG A 145 -58.42 -55.75 35.90
N LYS A 146 -58.77 -56.85 35.21
CA LYS A 146 -59.08 -58.22 35.75
C LYS A 146 -59.40 -59.15 34.56
N ARG A 147 -58.70 -60.28 34.40
CA ARG A 147 -59.09 -61.64 34.82
C ARG A 147 -60.51 -62.04 34.39
N ARG A 148 -60.59 -62.94 33.41
CA ARG A 148 -61.35 -64.20 33.48
C ARG A 148 -60.80 -65.18 32.46
#